data_AF-A0A432IK25-F1
#
_entry.id   AF-A0A432IK25-F1
#
_cell.length_a   1.000
_cell.length_b   1.000
_cell.length_c   1.000
_cell.angle_alpha   90.00
_cell.angle_beta   90.00
_cell.angle_gamma   90.00
#
_symmetry.space_group_name_H-M   'P 1'
#
loop_
_entity.id
_entity.type
_entity.pdbx_description
1 polymer ?
#
loop_
_entity_poly.entity_id
_entity_poly.type
_entity_poly.pdbx_seq_one_letter_code
_entity_poly.pdbx_strand_id
1 'polypeptide(L)'
;EKTAGDTEMTMDYFSRKDMKYETPKNLKGKERILWNFYGTKPGQIVQPKGMSAEEGKKRRYQNYIKDYLACVKSVDDNIGRVMKYLDEHGLADNTIVIVTADQGFYLGEHGFFDKRFIYEPSVNMPLIVRYPNHIKPGSVNTDIVTNIDFAPTLLDLAGIKTNHKMQGSDFTPLLFGKTPENWQTAMYYHYYEFPYWHHVQPHYGIRTKRYTLAHFYYNIDVWELYDNQKDPEQIHNIIDDPAYADVVKDLKAQLKQLMIKFGDNKSLDEFREITDKNYGNIVKTKKGEQTVQDILTEKK
;
A
#
# COMPACT_ATOMS: atom_id res chain seq x y z
N GLU A 1 18.47 7.70 -1.68
CA GLU A 1 18.17 8.15 -0.31
C GLU A 1 18.41 7.00 0.67
N LYS A 2 18.49 7.26 1.98
CA LYS A 2 18.77 6.23 3.01
C LYS A 2 17.61 5.23 3.24
N THR A 3 16.45 5.54 2.70
CA THR A 3 15.15 4.86 2.88
C THR A 3 14.82 4.06 1.61
N ALA A 4 14.27 4.71 0.59
CA ALA A 4 13.96 4.16 -0.74
C ALA A 4 15.19 3.58 -1.46
N GLY A 5 16.42 3.97 -1.08
CA GLY A 5 17.64 3.38 -1.64
C GLY A 5 18.06 2.04 -1.04
N ASP A 6 17.45 1.61 0.06
CA ASP A 6 17.80 0.38 0.82
C ASP A 6 16.63 -0.63 0.85
N THR A 7 15.79 -0.64 -0.19
CA THR A 7 14.66 -1.57 -0.33
C THR A 7 14.93 -2.67 -1.34
N GLU A 8 14.31 -3.83 -1.13
CA GLU A 8 14.27 -4.95 -2.06
C GLU A 8 12.96 -4.96 -2.89
N MET A 9 12.29 -3.80 -3.02
CA MET A 9 11.14 -3.61 -3.91
C MET A 9 11.51 -3.24 -5.36
N THR A 10 12.80 -3.18 -5.69
CA THR A 10 13.22 -2.79 -7.04
C THR A 10 13.09 -3.94 -8.03
N MET A 11 13.02 -3.63 -9.32
CA MET A 11 13.00 -4.63 -10.39
C MET A 11 14.25 -5.54 -10.44
N ASP A 12 15.29 -5.26 -9.65
CA ASP A 12 16.48 -6.10 -9.52
C ASP A 12 16.31 -7.19 -8.45
N TYR A 13 15.33 -7.04 -7.55
CA TYR A 13 14.92 -8.02 -6.53
C TYR A 13 13.63 -8.79 -6.93
N PHE A 14 13.29 -8.78 -8.22
CA PHE A 14 12.05 -9.34 -8.74
C PHE A 14 12.18 -10.85 -9.01
N SER A 15 11.60 -11.67 -8.13
CA SER A 15 11.82 -13.12 -8.15
C SER A 15 11.09 -13.86 -9.27
N ARG A 16 11.45 -15.13 -9.52
CA ARG A 16 10.71 -15.98 -10.47
C ARG A 16 9.22 -16.07 -10.12
N LYS A 17 8.90 -16.10 -8.82
CA LYS A 17 7.53 -16.09 -8.32
C LYS A 17 6.83 -14.76 -8.57
N ASP A 18 7.54 -13.65 -8.43
CA ASP A 18 6.97 -12.32 -8.68
C ASP A 18 6.68 -12.13 -10.18
N MET A 19 7.59 -12.61 -11.03
CA MET A 19 7.44 -12.72 -12.49
C MET A 19 6.45 -13.80 -12.96
N LYS A 20 5.76 -14.48 -12.04
CA LYS A 20 4.76 -15.52 -12.33
C LYS A 20 5.27 -16.67 -13.20
N TYR A 21 6.56 -17.00 -13.12
CA TYR A 21 7.10 -18.16 -13.83
C TYR A 21 6.51 -19.45 -13.26
N GLU A 22 6.12 -20.37 -14.14
CA GLU A 22 5.62 -21.68 -13.74
C GLU A 22 6.72 -22.50 -13.06
N THR A 23 6.51 -22.84 -11.79
CA THR A 23 7.43 -23.70 -11.05
C THR A 23 7.47 -25.10 -11.68
N PRO A 24 8.65 -25.65 -12.01
CA PRO A 24 8.76 -27.01 -12.53
C PRO A 24 8.11 -28.03 -11.58
N LYS A 25 7.23 -28.87 -12.12
CA LYS A 25 6.38 -29.80 -11.34
C LYS A 25 7.17 -30.82 -10.51
N ASN A 26 8.39 -31.11 -10.92
CA ASN A 26 9.29 -32.04 -10.24
C ASN A 26 9.96 -31.45 -8.99
N LEU A 27 10.03 -30.12 -8.85
CA LEU A 27 10.64 -29.48 -7.68
C LEU A 27 9.71 -29.56 -6.47
N LYS A 28 10.27 -30.02 -5.33
CA LYS A 28 9.56 -30.17 -4.06
C LYS A 28 10.33 -29.54 -2.91
N GLY A 29 9.63 -29.29 -1.80
CA GLY A 29 10.23 -28.80 -0.55
C GLY A 29 11.17 -27.61 -0.75
N LYS A 30 12.40 -27.75 -0.23
CA LYS A 30 13.45 -26.71 -0.29
C LYS A 30 13.79 -26.26 -1.71
N GLU A 31 13.92 -27.20 -2.65
CA GLU A 31 14.29 -26.88 -4.03
C GLU A 31 13.23 -26.02 -4.73
N ARG A 32 11.94 -26.32 -4.48
CA ARG A 32 10.82 -25.54 -4.98
C ARG A 32 10.86 -24.10 -4.44
N ILE A 33 11.16 -23.95 -3.15
CA ILE A 33 11.26 -22.65 -2.48
C ILE A 33 12.42 -21.85 -3.07
N LEU A 34 13.62 -22.43 -3.13
CA LEU A 34 14.80 -21.77 -3.70
C LEU A 34 14.59 -21.39 -5.17
N TRP A 35 13.88 -22.21 -5.94
CA TRP A 35 13.58 -21.87 -7.33
C TRP A 35 12.64 -20.67 -7.43
N ASN A 36 11.56 -20.66 -6.63
CA ASN A 36 10.54 -19.60 -6.66
C ASN A 36 11.09 -18.24 -6.22
N PHE A 37 11.90 -18.24 -5.18
CA PHE A 37 12.46 -17.04 -4.59
C PHE A 37 13.84 -16.68 -5.16
N TYR A 38 14.32 -17.39 -6.19
CA TYR A 38 15.46 -16.91 -6.94
C TYR A 38 15.14 -15.54 -7.54
N GLY A 39 15.92 -14.53 -7.17
CA GLY A 39 15.67 -13.13 -7.49
C GLY A 39 15.41 -12.24 -6.30
N THR A 40 15.20 -12.78 -5.10
CA THR A 40 15.08 -11.95 -3.88
C THR A 40 16.43 -11.63 -3.21
N LYS A 41 17.57 -11.92 -3.86
CA LYS A 41 18.90 -11.70 -3.28
C LYS A 41 19.80 -10.92 -4.23
N PRO A 42 20.77 -10.15 -3.72
CA PRO A 42 21.75 -9.47 -4.55
C PRO A 42 22.42 -10.40 -5.57
N GLY A 43 22.45 -9.98 -6.83
CA GLY A 43 23.06 -10.73 -7.94
C GLY A 43 22.22 -11.86 -8.52
N GLN A 44 21.05 -12.20 -7.96
CA GLN A 44 20.17 -13.25 -8.49
C GLN A 44 19.22 -12.75 -9.59
N ILE A 45 19.74 -12.12 -10.64
CA ILE A 45 18.85 -11.48 -11.62
C ILE A 45 18.08 -12.50 -12.47
N VAL A 46 16.74 -12.40 -12.46
CA VAL A 46 15.86 -13.25 -13.27
C VAL A 46 15.82 -12.73 -14.71
N GLN A 47 16.69 -13.28 -15.57
CA GLN A 47 16.70 -12.98 -17.00
C GLN A 47 17.28 -14.13 -17.84
N PRO A 48 16.99 -14.19 -19.16
CA PRO A 48 17.66 -15.13 -20.06
C PRO A 48 19.18 -14.93 -20.11
N LYS A 49 19.91 -16.01 -20.41
CA LYS A 49 21.37 -15.96 -20.61
C LYS A 49 21.73 -15.09 -21.83
N GLY A 50 22.83 -14.36 -21.73
CA GLY A 50 23.40 -13.56 -22.83
C GLY A 50 22.73 -12.20 -23.06
N MET A 51 21.72 -11.84 -22.28
CA MET A 51 21.05 -10.54 -22.34
C MET A 51 21.86 -9.47 -21.59
N SER A 52 21.96 -8.26 -22.14
CA SER A 52 22.57 -7.14 -21.40
C SER A 52 21.73 -6.74 -20.18
N ALA A 53 22.31 -5.96 -19.25
CA ALA A 53 21.60 -5.51 -18.06
C ALA A 53 20.38 -4.63 -18.41
N GLU A 54 20.51 -3.75 -19.40
CA GLU A 54 19.44 -2.85 -19.84
C GLU A 54 18.29 -3.61 -20.50
N GLU A 55 18.59 -4.52 -21.42
CA GLU A 55 17.57 -5.39 -22.06
C GLU A 55 16.86 -6.26 -21.03
N GLY A 56 17.61 -6.79 -20.05
CA GLY A 56 17.08 -7.58 -18.95
C GLY A 56 16.07 -6.79 -18.12
N LYS A 57 16.44 -5.57 -17.71
CA LYS A 57 15.55 -4.67 -16.95
C LYS A 57 14.30 -4.31 -17.73
N LYS A 58 14.43 -3.92 -19.01
CA LYS A 58 13.28 -3.63 -19.89
C LYS A 58 12.36 -4.82 -20.01
N ARG A 59 12.91 -6.03 -20.19
CA ARG A 59 12.10 -7.25 -20.30
C ARG A 59 11.38 -7.59 -19.00
N ARG A 60 12.04 -7.50 -17.83
CA ARG A 60 11.38 -7.72 -16.53
C ARG A 60 10.20 -6.77 -16.34
N TYR A 61 10.42 -5.48 -16.61
CA TYR A 61 9.36 -4.47 -16.55
C TYR A 61 8.20 -4.76 -17.52
N GLN A 62 8.52 -5.07 -18.78
CA GLN A 62 7.51 -5.35 -19.80
C GLN A 62 6.68 -6.58 -19.48
N ASN A 63 7.29 -7.64 -18.92
CA ASN A 63 6.54 -8.80 -18.44
C ASN A 63 5.63 -8.40 -17.28
N TYR A 64 6.19 -7.73 -16.28
CA TYR A 64 5.46 -7.26 -15.11
C TYR A 64 4.21 -6.46 -15.46
N ILE A 65 4.37 -5.39 -16.25
CA ILE A 65 3.27 -4.47 -16.54
C ILE A 65 2.20 -5.11 -17.43
N LYS A 66 2.61 -5.98 -18.38
CA LYS A 66 1.65 -6.70 -19.25
C LYS A 66 0.80 -7.67 -18.45
N ASP A 67 1.42 -8.45 -17.56
CA ASP A 67 0.70 -9.40 -16.72
C ASP A 67 -0.22 -8.66 -15.74
N TYR A 68 0.26 -7.57 -15.12
CA TYR A 68 -0.56 -6.74 -14.24
C TYR A 68 -1.80 -6.19 -14.96
N LEU A 69 -1.62 -5.56 -16.14
CA LEU A 69 -2.71 -4.97 -16.90
C LEU A 69 -3.68 -6.04 -17.44
N ALA A 70 -3.20 -7.23 -17.80
CA ALA A 70 -4.06 -8.35 -18.18
C ALA A 70 -4.95 -8.81 -17.01
N CYS A 71 -4.41 -8.85 -15.77
CA CYS A 71 -5.20 -9.12 -14.57
C CYS A 71 -6.24 -8.03 -14.32
N VAL A 72 -5.86 -6.74 -14.42
CA VAL A 72 -6.81 -5.62 -14.28
C VAL A 72 -7.95 -5.73 -15.28
N LYS A 73 -7.66 -6.02 -16.55
CA LYS A 73 -8.69 -6.20 -17.59
C LYS A 73 -9.66 -7.34 -17.25
N SER A 74 -9.14 -8.45 -16.74
CA SER A 74 -9.98 -9.58 -16.32
C SER A 74 -10.86 -9.23 -15.12
N VAL A 75 -10.38 -8.42 -14.16
CA VAL A 75 -11.20 -7.94 -13.04
C VAL A 75 -12.30 -7.01 -13.55
N ASP A 76 -11.96 -6.06 -14.42
CA ASP A 76 -12.90 -5.13 -15.07
C ASP A 76 -14.01 -5.87 -15.84
N ASP A 77 -13.67 -6.92 -16.61
CA ASP A 77 -14.68 -7.75 -17.28
C ASP A 77 -15.68 -8.39 -16.30
N ASN A 78 -15.20 -8.80 -15.11
CA ASN A 78 -16.06 -9.42 -14.11
C ASN A 78 -16.90 -8.37 -13.34
N ILE A 79 -16.37 -7.17 -13.11
CA ILE A 79 -17.19 -6.05 -12.62
C ILE A 79 -18.32 -5.78 -13.61
N GLY A 80 -18.03 -5.71 -14.92
CA GLY A 80 -19.03 -5.56 -15.97
C GLY A 80 -20.12 -6.64 -15.93
N ARG A 81 -19.75 -7.91 -15.67
CA ARG A 81 -20.72 -9.01 -15.49
C ARG A 81 -21.62 -8.82 -14.28
N VAL A 82 -21.08 -8.41 -13.14
CA VAL A 82 -21.86 -8.10 -11.93
C VAL A 82 -22.81 -6.94 -12.19
N MET A 83 -22.34 -5.86 -12.81
CA MET A 83 -23.18 -4.71 -13.14
C MET A 83 -24.31 -5.08 -14.08
N LYS A 84 -24.01 -5.82 -15.16
CA LYS A 84 -25.03 -6.32 -16.09
C LYS A 84 -26.08 -7.17 -15.40
N TYR A 85 -25.67 -8.06 -14.49
CA TYR A 85 -26.60 -8.88 -13.72
C TYR A 85 -27.55 -8.02 -12.86
N LEU A 86 -27.02 -6.99 -12.18
CA LEU A 86 -27.84 -6.08 -11.38
C LEU A 86 -28.88 -5.34 -12.24
N ASP A 87 -28.50 -4.90 -13.44
CA ASP A 87 -29.39 -4.21 -14.37
C ASP A 87 -30.48 -5.15 -14.93
N GLU A 88 -30.10 -6.34 -15.41
CA GLU A 88 -31.03 -7.32 -16.00
C GLU A 88 -32.09 -7.83 -15.02
N HIS A 89 -31.82 -7.78 -13.71
CA HIS A 89 -32.73 -8.25 -12.66
C HIS A 89 -33.42 -7.10 -11.91
N GLY A 90 -33.27 -5.85 -12.36
CA GLY A 90 -33.91 -4.69 -11.72
C GLY A 90 -33.42 -4.42 -10.30
N LEU A 91 -32.20 -4.85 -9.95
CA LEU A 91 -31.59 -4.68 -8.63
C LEU A 91 -30.73 -3.42 -8.52
N ALA A 92 -30.37 -2.84 -9.66
CA ALA A 92 -29.36 -1.81 -9.75
C ALA A 92 -29.66 -0.53 -8.96
N ASP A 93 -30.93 -0.13 -8.88
CA ASP A 93 -31.37 1.10 -8.20
C ASP A 93 -31.35 0.99 -6.67
N ASN A 94 -31.45 -0.24 -6.14
CA ASN A 94 -31.46 -0.53 -4.70
C ASN A 94 -30.14 -1.20 -4.24
N THR A 95 -29.08 -1.07 -5.02
CA THR A 95 -27.77 -1.66 -4.69
C THR A 95 -26.68 -0.59 -4.69
N ILE A 96 -25.96 -0.49 -3.58
CA ILE A 96 -24.74 0.30 -3.49
C ILE A 96 -23.59 -0.57 -3.98
N VAL A 97 -22.88 -0.10 -5.01
CA VAL A 97 -21.69 -0.77 -5.54
C VAL A 97 -20.46 0.05 -5.18
N ILE A 98 -19.51 -0.56 -4.48
CA ILE A 98 -18.23 0.03 -4.11
C ILE A 98 -17.13 -0.79 -4.76
N VAL A 99 -16.30 -0.16 -5.58
CA VAL A 99 -15.09 -0.75 -6.16
C VAL A 99 -13.88 -0.05 -5.55
N THR A 100 -13.00 -0.83 -4.93
CA THR A 100 -11.79 -0.33 -4.27
C THR A 100 -10.70 -1.41 -4.24
N ALA A 101 -9.54 -1.08 -3.67
CA ALA A 101 -8.43 -2.00 -3.42
C ALA A 101 -8.04 -1.97 -1.93
N ASP A 102 -7.21 -2.91 -1.47
CA ASP A 102 -6.61 -2.88 -0.13
C ASP A 102 -5.62 -1.72 0.03
N GLN A 103 -4.86 -1.44 -1.03
CA GLN A 103 -3.90 -0.35 -1.17
C GLN A 103 -3.66 0.00 -2.65
N GLY A 104 -2.82 0.99 -2.89
CA GLY A 104 -2.23 1.24 -4.20
C GLY A 104 -1.12 0.23 -4.55
N PHE A 105 -0.41 0.48 -5.64
CA PHE A 105 0.66 -0.39 -6.13
C PHE A 105 1.66 0.38 -7.00
N TYR A 106 2.96 0.10 -6.84
CA TYR A 106 3.99 0.62 -7.75
C TYR A 106 3.97 -0.15 -9.07
N LEU A 107 3.74 0.54 -10.17
CA LEU A 107 3.77 0.04 -11.54
C LEU A 107 5.08 0.41 -12.27
N GLY A 108 6.16 0.61 -11.51
CA GLY A 108 7.49 0.97 -12.00
C GLY A 108 7.97 2.35 -11.54
N GLU A 109 7.13 3.16 -10.91
CA GLU A 109 7.52 4.42 -10.26
C GLU A 109 8.64 4.14 -9.25
N HIS A 110 9.64 5.02 -9.17
CA HIS A 110 10.87 4.83 -8.40
C HIS A 110 11.68 3.57 -8.77
N GLY A 111 11.32 2.87 -9.84
CA GLY A 111 11.86 1.55 -10.18
C GLY A 111 11.30 0.41 -9.33
N PHE A 112 10.20 0.64 -8.61
CA PHE A 112 9.61 -0.30 -7.66
C PHE A 112 8.48 -1.15 -8.25
N PHE A 113 8.22 -2.27 -7.57
CA PHE A 113 6.97 -3.02 -7.59
C PHE A 113 6.47 -3.17 -6.14
N ASP A 114 5.28 -3.76 -5.93
CA ASP A 114 4.69 -3.93 -4.58
C ASP A 114 4.15 -2.61 -3.98
N LYS A 115 4.17 -2.44 -2.65
CA LYS A 115 3.49 -1.35 -1.91
C LYS A 115 4.31 -0.93 -0.68
N ARG A 116 3.74 -0.78 0.52
CA ARG A 116 4.41 -0.60 1.84
C ARG A 116 4.89 0.81 2.16
N PHE A 117 5.59 1.48 1.26
CA PHE A 117 5.97 2.88 1.50
C PHE A 117 4.72 3.78 1.55
N ILE A 118 4.80 4.87 2.32
CA ILE A 118 3.79 5.92 2.41
C ILE A 118 3.66 6.77 1.13
N TYR A 119 4.51 6.56 0.12
CA TYR A 119 4.43 7.32 -1.14
C TYR A 119 3.12 7.07 -1.88
N GLU A 120 2.71 8.06 -2.66
CA GLU A 120 1.39 8.20 -3.27
C GLU A 120 0.96 6.96 -4.08
N PRO A 121 1.83 6.33 -4.92
CA PRO A 121 1.42 5.13 -5.66
C PRO A 121 1.01 3.95 -4.77
N SER A 122 1.55 3.86 -3.55
CA SER A 122 1.29 2.76 -2.61
C SER A 122 0.09 3.04 -1.70
N VAL A 123 -0.10 4.28 -1.25
CA VAL A 123 -1.19 4.60 -0.30
C VAL A 123 -2.49 5.05 -0.97
N ASN A 124 -2.45 5.48 -2.24
CA ASN A 124 -3.64 5.97 -2.93
C ASN A 124 -4.47 4.80 -3.47
N MET A 125 -5.53 4.46 -2.73
CA MET A 125 -6.49 3.43 -3.11
C MET A 125 -7.51 4.00 -4.12
N PRO A 126 -7.84 3.28 -5.21
CA PRO A 126 -9.02 3.62 -5.99
C PRO A 126 -10.28 3.48 -5.12
N LEU A 127 -11.21 4.42 -5.23
CA LEU A 127 -12.52 4.35 -4.58
C LEU A 127 -13.60 4.88 -5.53
N ILE A 128 -14.41 3.98 -6.07
CA ILE A 128 -15.55 4.29 -6.94
C ILE A 128 -16.81 3.78 -6.26
N VAL A 129 -17.79 4.67 -6.08
CA VAL A 129 -19.06 4.35 -5.44
C VAL A 129 -20.21 4.70 -6.38
N ARG A 130 -21.11 3.74 -6.61
CA ARG A 130 -22.35 3.92 -7.36
C ARG A 130 -23.54 3.62 -6.45
N TYR A 131 -24.43 4.59 -6.34
CA TYR A 131 -25.73 4.42 -5.70
C TYR A 131 -26.77 5.25 -6.47
N PRO A 132 -27.52 4.65 -7.42
CA PRO A 132 -28.45 5.39 -8.27
C PRO A 132 -29.49 6.16 -7.47
N ASN A 133 -29.96 7.29 -7.99
CA ASN A 133 -30.92 8.20 -7.33
C ASN A 133 -30.45 8.87 -6.02
N HIS A 134 -29.28 8.49 -5.49
CA HIS A 134 -28.69 9.07 -4.28
C HIS A 134 -27.39 9.83 -4.56
N ILE A 135 -26.49 9.24 -5.35
CA ILE A 135 -25.22 9.88 -5.76
C ILE A 135 -25.39 10.47 -7.15
N LYS A 136 -25.06 11.75 -7.31
CA LYS A 136 -25.07 12.41 -8.63
C LYS A 136 -24.04 11.75 -9.56
N PRO A 137 -24.45 11.20 -10.72
CA PRO A 137 -23.53 10.56 -11.67
C PRO A 137 -22.41 11.50 -12.14
N GLY A 138 -21.20 10.95 -12.27
CA GLY A 138 -20.02 11.70 -12.73
C GLY A 138 -19.42 12.65 -11.70
N SER A 139 -19.87 12.61 -10.44
CA SER A 139 -19.28 13.42 -9.37
C SER A 139 -17.86 12.96 -9.03
N VAL A 140 -16.99 13.93 -8.69
CA VAL A 140 -15.62 13.70 -8.24
C VAL A 140 -15.43 14.39 -6.89
N ASN A 141 -14.88 13.67 -5.91
CA ASN A 141 -14.53 14.21 -4.59
C ASN A 141 -13.01 14.14 -4.41
N THR A 142 -12.42 15.16 -3.77
CA THR A 142 -10.97 15.28 -3.53
C THR A 142 -10.64 15.40 -2.04
N ASP A 143 -11.63 15.20 -1.17
CA ASP A 143 -11.45 15.15 0.26
C ASP A 143 -10.79 13.83 0.66
N ILE A 144 -10.10 13.85 1.79
CA ILE A 144 -9.32 12.69 2.23
C ILE A 144 -10.27 11.70 2.92
N VAL A 145 -10.42 10.53 2.32
CA VAL A 145 -11.07 9.34 2.87
C VAL A 145 -10.01 8.27 3.09
N THR A 146 -10.15 7.52 4.17
CA THR A 146 -9.25 6.42 4.55
C THR A 146 -10.03 5.12 4.67
N ASN A 147 -9.34 3.98 4.60
CA ASN A 147 -9.98 2.66 4.67
C ASN A 147 -10.75 2.42 5.99
N ILE A 148 -10.35 3.04 7.11
CA ILE A 148 -11.06 2.94 8.40
C ILE A 148 -12.43 3.66 8.39
N ASP A 149 -12.67 4.53 7.41
CA ASP A 149 -13.93 5.26 7.22
C ASP A 149 -15.02 4.39 6.56
N PHE A 150 -14.65 3.24 6.00
CA PHE A 150 -15.60 2.36 5.30
C PHE A 150 -16.62 1.74 6.25
N ALA A 151 -16.17 1.24 7.40
CA ALA A 151 -17.05 0.62 8.39
C ALA A 151 -18.17 1.53 8.90
N PRO A 152 -17.91 2.76 9.41
CA PRO A 152 -18.97 3.66 9.85
C PRO A 152 -19.89 4.08 8.70
N THR A 153 -19.35 4.26 7.49
CA THR A 153 -20.14 4.63 6.30
C THR A 153 -21.10 3.52 5.86
N LEU A 154 -20.64 2.26 5.84
CA LEU A 154 -21.50 1.13 5.50
C LEU A 154 -22.62 0.93 6.52
N LEU A 155 -22.37 1.21 7.80
CA LEU A 155 -23.41 1.17 8.83
C LEU A 155 -24.45 2.27 8.65
N ASP A 156 -24.01 3.51 8.34
CA ASP A 156 -24.93 4.63 8.09
C ASP A 156 -25.82 4.36 6.87
N LEU A 157 -25.21 3.94 5.75
CA LEU A 157 -25.93 3.56 4.52
C LEU A 157 -26.92 2.40 4.74
N ALA A 158 -26.65 1.50 5.68
CA ALA A 158 -27.54 0.40 6.06
C ALA A 158 -28.60 0.81 7.11
N GLY A 159 -28.56 2.05 7.62
CA GLY A 159 -29.44 2.53 8.69
C GLY A 159 -29.17 1.88 10.05
N ILE A 160 -27.98 1.32 10.26
CA ILE A 160 -27.59 0.61 11.49
C ILE A 160 -26.93 1.58 12.46
N LYS A 161 -27.56 1.76 13.64
CA LYS A 161 -26.96 2.51 14.75
C LYS A 161 -26.12 1.60 15.63
N THR A 162 -24.96 2.08 16.07
CA THR A 162 -24.08 1.34 16.96
C THR A 162 -23.43 2.26 18.00
N ASN A 163 -23.14 1.69 19.17
CA ASN A 163 -22.35 2.35 20.22
C ASN A 163 -20.87 1.91 20.21
N HIS A 164 -20.49 1.04 19.25
CA HIS A 164 -19.10 0.64 19.09
C HIS A 164 -18.26 1.84 18.64
N LYS A 165 -17.21 2.13 19.40
CA LYS A 165 -16.27 3.21 19.05
C LYS A 165 -15.49 2.79 17.81
N MET A 166 -15.57 3.61 16.76
CA MET A 166 -14.77 3.48 15.55
C MET A 166 -13.83 4.66 15.43
N GLN A 167 -12.67 4.43 14.82
CA GLN A 167 -11.66 5.47 14.62
C GLN A 167 -11.92 6.30 13.35
N GLY A 168 -12.52 5.67 12.33
CA GLY A 168 -12.93 6.34 11.10
C GLY A 168 -14.20 7.17 11.24
N SER A 169 -14.50 7.93 10.19
CA SER A 169 -15.65 8.82 10.08
C SER A 169 -16.60 8.35 8.97
N ASP A 170 -17.89 8.57 9.13
CA ASP A 170 -18.88 8.32 8.08
C ASP A 170 -18.73 9.36 6.95
N PHE A 171 -18.39 8.91 5.73
CA PHE A 171 -18.29 9.75 4.53
C PHE A 171 -19.56 9.75 3.66
N THR A 172 -20.69 9.24 4.14
CA THR A 172 -21.98 9.34 3.43
C THR A 172 -22.32 10.77 2.99
N PRO A 173 -22.07 11.83 3.80
CA PRO A 173 -22.27 13.21 3.33
C PRO A 173 -21.43 13.55 2.09
N LEU A 174 -20.20 13.03 1.97
CA LEU A 174 -19.35 13.25 0.80
C LEU A 174 -19.93 12.60 -0.45
N LEU A 175 -20.53 11.41 -0.32
CA LEU A 175 -21.22 10.73 -1.42
C LEU A 175 -22.36 11.58 -1.98
N PHE A 176 -23.01 12.37 -1.12
CA PHE A 176 -24.11 13.26 -1.49
C PHE A 176 -23.65 14.70 -1.79
N GLY A 177 -22.35 14.90 -1.98
CA GLY A 177 -21.78 16.17 -2.45
C GLY A 177 -21.64 17.25 -1.36
N LYS A 178 -21.66 16.86 -0.08
CA LYS A 178 -21.49 17.78 1.05
C LYS A 178 -20.29 17.40 1.90
N THR A 179 -19.27 18.24 1.90
CA THR A 179 -18.13 18.13 2.83
C THR A 179 -18.51 18.71 4.20
N PRO A 180 -18.49 17.92 5.29
CA PRO A 180 -18.67 18.45 6.65
C PRO A 180 -17.58 19.46 7.03
N GLU A 181 -17.90 20.47 7.83
CA GLU A 181 -16.94 21.50 8.26
C GLU A 181 -15.75 20.93 9.03
N ASN A 182 -15.99 19.87 9.80
CA ASN A 182 -15.00 19.16 10.59
C ASN A 182 -14.40 17.94 9.86
N TRP A 183 -14.56 17.84 8.54
CA TRP A 183 -14.02 16.73 7.78
C TRP A 183 -12.49 16.69 7.90
N GLN A 184 -11.94 15.48 8.00
CA GLN A 184 -10.50 15.29 8.13
C GLN A 184 -9.74 15.82 6.90
N THR A 185 -8.63 16.49 7.15
CA THR A 185 -7.78 17.11 6.11
C THR A 185 -6.45 16.38 5.93
N ALA A 186 -6.25 15.28 6.65
CA ALA A 186 -5.03 14.49 6.64
C ALA A 186 -5.29 13.01 6.94
N MET A 187 -4.51 12.14 6.31
CA MET A 187 -4.42 10.71 6.59
C MET A 187 -3.24 10.46 7.53
N TYR A 188 -3.43 9.62 8.55
CA TYR A 188 -2.36 9.01 9.32
C TYR A 188 -2.00 7.65 8.71
N TYR A 189 -0.71 7.33 8.65
CA TYR A 189 -0.21 6.06 8.15
C TYR A 189 0.84 5.49 9.09
N HIS A 190 0.85 4.17 9.28
CA HIS A 190 1.91 3.46 10.01
C HIS A 190 2.13 2.06 9.43
N TYR A 191 3.34 1.81 8.96
CA TYR A 191 3.82 0.54 8.47
C TYR A 191 4.90 -0.06 9.39
N TYR A 192 4.86 -1.38 9.59
CA TYR A 192 5.66 -2.06 10.61
C TYR A 192 6.48 -3.28 10.12
N GLU A 193 6.17 -3.88 8.98
CA GLU A 193 6.73 -5.19 8.61
C GLU A 193 8.20 -5.09 8.14
N PHE A 194 9.16 -5.42 9.02
CA PHE A 194 10.60 -5.39 8.79
C PHE A 194 11.33 -6.43 9.66
N PRO A 195 12.53 -6.97 9.31
CA PRO A 195 13.31 -6.82 8.07
C PRO A 195 12.92 -7.84 6.99
N TYR A 196 11.65 -8.25 6.98
CA TYR A 196 11.15 -9.34 6.14
C TYR A 196 10.90 -8.87 4.70
N TRP A 197 9.74 -9.20 4.14
CA TRP A 197 9.42 -9.02 2.73
C TRP A 197 9.79 -7.64 2.19
N HIS A 198 10.62 -7.65 1.14
CA HIS A 198 11.05 -6.49 0.38
C HIS A 198 11.82 -5.38 1.14
N HIS A 199 12.24 -5.65 2.37
CA HIS A 199 13.14 -4.77 3.16
C HIS A 199 12.69 -3.30 3.24
N VAL A 200 11.41 -3.05 3.52
CA VAL A 200 10.91 -1.68 3.69
C VAL A 200 10.98 -1.28 5.16
N GLN A 201 11.63 -0.16 5.45
CA GLN A 201 11.81 0.36 6.80
C GLN A 201 10.45 0.67 7.47
N PRO A 202 10.23 0.31 8.75
CA PRO A 202 9.07 0.75 9.52
C PRO A 202 9.01 2.26 9.56
N HIS A 203 7.81 2.80 9.35
CA HIS A 203 7.60 4.23 9.31
C HIS A 203 6.16 4.61 9.61
N TYR A 204 6.01 5.78 10.21
CA TYR A 204 4.71 6.43 10.35
C TYR A 204 4.76 7.81 9.70
N GLY A 205 3.60 8.36 9.37
CA GLY A 205 3.54 9.66 8.72
C GLY A 205 2.14 10.23 8.57
N ILE A 206 2.11 11.42 7.99
CA ILE A 206 0.91 12.19 7.68
C ILE A 206 0.90 12.54 6.19
N ARG A 207 -0.23 12.33 5.53
CA ARG A 207 -0.48 12.77 4.15
C ARG A 207 -1.66 13.73 4.13
N THR A 208 -1.38 14.98 3.80
CA THR A 208 -2.38 16.05 3.60
C THR A 208 -2.67 16.20 2.09
N LYS A 209 -3.54 17.14 1.71
CA LYS A 209 -3.78 17.43 0.26
C LYS A 209 -2.51 17.88 -0.47
N ARG A 210 -1.53 18.47 0.21
CA ARG A 210 -0.32 19.03 -0.41
C ARG A 210 0.98 18.37 0.02
N TYR A 211 1.07 17.85 1.24
CA TYR A 211 2.33 17.35 1.78
C TYR A 211 2.22 15.93 2.29
N THR A 212 3.30 15.18 2.10
CA THR A 212 3.54 13.90 2.77
C THR A 212 4.77 14.03 3.64
N LEU A 213 4.62 13.80 4.95
CA LEU A 213 5.71 13.79 5.93
C LEU A 213 5.79 12.40 6.57
N ALA A 214 6.98 11.80 6.58
CA ALA A 214 7.21 10.46 7.10
C ALA A 214 8.43 10.41 8.02
N HIS A 215 8.40 9.51 8.99
CA HIS A 215 9.53 9.18 9.86
C HIS A 215 9.83 7.69 9.81
N PHE A 216 11.01 7.34 9.32
CA PHE A 216 11.55 5.98 9.29
C PHE A 216 12.45 5.78 10.50
N TYR A 217 12.14 4.78 11.34
CA TYR A 217 12.58 4.82 12.75
C TYR A 217 13.26 3.55 13.30
N TYR A 218 13.35 2.45 12.54
CA TYR A 218 13.81 1.18 13.10
C TYR A 218 15.33 1.12 13.28
N ASN A 219 16.09 0.83 12.20
CA ASN A 219 17.56 0.82 12.22
C ASN A 219 18.17 2.11 11.62
N ILE A 220 17.30 3.05 11.21
CA ILE A 220 17.61 4.41 10.81
C ILE A 220 16.67 5.36 11.56
N ASP A 221 17.02 6.64 11.61
CA ASP A 221 16.20 7.73 12.16
C ASP A 221 16.23 8.87 11.13
N VAL A 222 15.28 8.82 10.20
CA VAL A 222 15.23 9.69 9.02
C VAL A 222 13.82 10.21 8.81
N TRP A 223 13.72 11.53 8.67
CA TRP A 223 12.50 12.20 8.25
C TRP A 223 12.55 12.50 6.76
N GLU A 224 11.39 12.43 6.12
CA GLU A 224 11.20 12.84 4.72
C GLU A 224 9.99 13.74 4.60
N LEU A 225 10.09 14.76 3.75
CA LEU A 225 8.99 15.65 3.39
C LEU A 225 8.93 15.77 1.87
N TYR A 226 7.72 15.67 1.32
CA TYR A 226 7.44 15.92 -0.10
C TYR A 226 6.30 16.94 -0.24
N ASP A 227 6.45 17.89 -1.18
CA ASP A 227 5.38 18.80 -1.62
C ASP A 227 4.70 18.20 -2.85
N ASN A 228 3.64 17.42 -2.65
CA ASN A 228 2.91 16.67 -3.67
C ASN A 228 2.32 17.56 -4.78
N GLN A 229 2.23 18.89 -4.57
CA GLN A 229 1.80 19.80 -5.61
C GLN A 229 2.95 20.20 -6.55
N LYS A 230 4.17 20.36 -6.02
CA LYS A 230 5.36 20.73 -6.81
C LYS A 230 6.11 19.51 -7.32
N ASP A 231 6.03 18.41 -6.59
CA ASP A 231 6.72 17.14 -6.81
C ASP A 231 5.72 15.98 -6.63
N PRO A 232 4.75 15.83 -7.55
CA PRO A 232 3.71 14.79 -7.46
C PRO A 232 4.27 13.37 -7.53
N GLU A 233 5.46 13.20 -8.11
CA GLU A 233 6.18 11.93 -8.17
C GLU A 233 7.00 11.65 -6.90
N GLN A 234 7.07 12.58 -5.95
CA GLN A 234 7.77 12.42 -4.66
C GLN A 234 9.23 11.96 -4.83
N ILE A 235 9.97 12.65 -5.70
CA ILE A 235 11.36 12.35 -6.05
C ILE A 235 12.35 13.17 -5.21
N HIS A 236 11.94 14.33 -4.72
CA HIS A 236 12.81 15.30 -4.07
C HIS A 236 12.42 15.48 -2.60
N ASN A 237 13.13 14.81 -1.69
CA ASN A 237 12.96 15.04 -0.26
C ASN A 237 13.44 16.45 0.13
N ILE A 238 12.50 17.27 0.60
CA ILE A 238 12.69 18.68 0.98
C ILE A 238 12.73 18.89 2.50
N ILE A 239 12.94 17.84 3.30
CA ILE A 239 12.93 17.91 4.77
C ILE A 239 13.91 18.95 5.35
N ASP A 240 15.06 19.12 4.69
CA ASP A 240 16.14 20.01 5.13
C ASP A 240 16.11 21.39 4.45
N ASP A 241 15.12 21.67 3.59
CA ASP A 241 14.98 22.98 2.94
C ASP A 241 14.48 24.02 3.97
N PRO A 242 15.26 25.07 4.28
CA PRO A 242 14.85 26.10 5.25
C PRO A 242 13.53 26.80 4.91
N ALA A 243 13.16 26.86 3.62
CA ALA A 243 11.90 27.47 3.19
C ALA A 243 10.66 26.68 3.67
N TYR A 244 10.82 25.41 4.06
CA TYR A 244 9.75 24.54 4.55
C TYR A 244 9.84 24.27 6.07
N ALA A 245 10.74 24.94 6.81
CA ALA A 245 10.94 24.70 8.25
C ALA A 245 9.64 24.84 9.07
N ASP A 246 8.83 25.88 8.80
CA ASP A 246 7.55 26.07 9.47
C ASP A 246 6.51 25.00 9.07
N VAL A 247 6.54 24.56 7.81
CA VAL A 247 5.68 23.47 7.32
C VAL A 247 6.03 22.15 8.03
N VAL A 248 7.31 21.82 8.16
CA VAL A 248 7.77 20.62 8.89
C VAL A 248 7.30 20.68 10.34
N LYS A 249 7.46 21.83 11.01
CA LYS A 249 7.05 22.02 12.41
C LYS A 249 5.54 21.80 12.58
N ASP A 250 4.74 22.40 11.70
CA ASP A 250 3.28 22.27 11.73
C ASP A 250 2.83 20.83 11.44
N LEU A 251 3.35 20.20 10.39
CA LEU A 251 3.02 18.82 10.04
C LEU A 251 3.42 17.82 11.15
N LYS A 252 4.56 18.01 11.82
CA LYS A 252 4.94 17.19 12.99
C LYS A 252 3.96 17.37 14.15
N ALA A 253 3.47 18.58 14.38
CA ALA A 253 2.47 18.85 15.41
C ALA A 253 1.13 18.17 15.06
N GLN A 254 0.67 18.30 13.82
CA GLN A 254 -0.55 17.63 13.33
C GLN A 254 -0.43 16.10 13.41
N LEU A 255 0.70 15.54 12.95
CA LEU A 255 0.99 14.10 13.04
C LEU A 255 0.90 13.61 14.48
N LYS A 256 1.48 14.34 15.44
CA LYS A 256 1.38 13.99 16.87
C LYS A 256 -0.07 14.00 17.36
N GLN A 257 -0.90 14.94 16.91
CA GLN A 257 -2.33 14.94 17.27
C GLN A 257 -3.07 13.75 16.67
N LEU A 258 -2.75 13.35 15.44
CA LEU A 258 -3.33 12.15 14.81
C LEU A 258 -2.91 10.87 15.55
N MET A 259 -1.63 10.75 15.91
CA MET A 259 -1.11 9.65 16.73
C MET A 259 -1.88 9.54 18.06
N ILE A 260 -2.10 10.66 18.75
CA ILE A 260 -2.90 10.69 19.99
C ILE A 260 -4.36 10.30 19.71
N LYS A 261 -4.98 10.89 18.68
CA LYS A 261 -6.38 10.61 18.28
C LYS A 261 -6.59 9.11 18.03
N PHE A 262 -5.64 8.47 17.37
CA PHE A 262 -5.73 7.06 17.01
C PHE A 262 -5.11 6.11 18.05
N GLY A 263 -4.67 6.61 19.20
CA GLY A 263 -4.09 5.79 20.27
C GLY A 263 -2.73 5.16 19.91
N ASP A 264 -2.04 5.74 18.92
CA ASP A 264 -0.76 5.26 18.39
C ASP A 264 0.37 6.24 18.71
N ASN A 265 0.51 6.58 19.99
CA ASN A 265 1.39 7.64 20.50
C ASN A 265 2.55 7.11 21.36
N LYS A 266 3.09 5.93 20.99
CA LYS A 266 4.16 5.25 21.71
C LYS A 266 5.53 5.90 21.47
N SER A 267 6.50 5.55 22.31
CA SER A 267 7.90 5.89 22.08
C SER A 267 8.50 5.11 20.90
N LEU A 268 9.61 5.60 20.33
CA LEU A 268 10.32 4.88 19.26
C LEU A 268 10.84 3.52 19.74
N ASP A 269 11.27 3.43 20.99
CA ASP A 269 11.75 2.15 21.56
C ASP A 269 10.63 1.13 21.66
N GLU A 270 9.42 1.56 22.05
CA GLU A 270 8.24 0.70 21.98
C GLU A 270 7.89 0.31 20.54
N PHE A 271 7.93 1.23 19.57
CA PHE A 271 7.66 0.89 18.17
C PHE A 271 8.69 -0.11 17.59
N ARG A 272 9.97 0.06 17.95
CA ARG A 272 11.02 -0.91 17.63
C ARG A 272 10.74 -2.26 18.28
N GLU A 273 10.34 -2.29 19.55
CA GLU A 273 9.95 -3.53 20.22
C GLU A 273 8.74 -4.21 19.55
N ILE A 274 7.76 -3.44 19.08
CA ILE A 274 6.63 -4.00 18.31
C ILE A 274 7.12 -4.57 16.97
N THR A 275 8.07 -3.90 16.30
CA THR A 275 8.69 -4.43 15.08
C THR A 275 9.47 -5.73 15.35
N ASP A 276 10.20 -5.79 16.46
CA ASP A 276 10.96 -6.97 16.90
C ASP A 276 10.04 -8.15 17.26
N LYS A 277 8.87 -7.84 17.81
CA LYS A 277 7.80 -8.81 18.06
C LYS A 277 7.23 -9.25 16.72
N ASN A 278 7.85 -10.30 16.18
CA ASN A 278 7.45 -11.03 14.99
C ASN A 278 5.92 -10.96 14.78
N TYR A 279 5.48 -10.23 13.75
CA TYR A 279 4.08 -10.14 13.32
C TYR A 279 3.48 -11.47 12.84
N GLY A 280 4.24 -12.56 12.99
CA GLY A 280 3.77 -13.92 12.90
C GLY A 280 4.07 -14.50 11.53
N ASN A 281 4.54 -15.74 11.55
CA ASN A 281 4.51 -16.59 10.38
C ASN A 281 3.08 -16.60 9.82
N ILE A 282 2.90 -16.04 8.61
CA ILE A 282 1.62 -16.04 7.86
C ILE A 282 1.12 -17.48 7.62
N VAL A 283 1.99 -18.48 7.79
CA VAL A 283 1.70 -19.90 7.63
C VAL A 283 1.93 -20.61 8.96
N LYS A 284 0.99 -21.47 9.37
CA LYS A 284 1.19 -22.39 10.51
C LYS A 284 2.44 -23.25 10.23
N THR A 285 3.51 -23.01 10.98
CA THR A 285 4.69 -23.86 10.96
C THR A 285 4.40 -25.14 11.73
N LYS A 286 4.55 -26.31 11.10
CA LYS A 286 4.61 -27.56 11.86
C LYS A 286 5.91 -27.59 12.65
N LYS A 287 5.84 -28.08 13.88
CA LYS A 287 7.02 -28.24 14.75
C LYS A 287 8.09 -29.07 14.02
N GLY A 288 9.26 -28.47 13.76
CA GLY A 288 10.39 -29.10 13.07
C GLY A 288 10.50 -28.84 11.57
N GLU A 289 9.56 -28.11 10.94
CA GLU A 289 9.70 -27.67 9.55
C GLU A 289 10.45 -26.32 9.49
N GLN A 290 11.42 -26.22 8.58
CA GLN A 290 12.07 -24.95 8.25
C GLN A 290 11.06 -24.01 7.59
N THR A 291 11.02 -22.76 8.02
CA THR A 291 10.23 -21.73 7.34
C THR A 291 10.82 -21.42 5.96
N VAL A 292 10.02 -20.77 5.10
CA VAL A 292 10.55 -20.17 3.86
C VAL A 292 11.74 -19.27 4.20
N GLN A 293 11.65 -18.49 5.28
CA GLN A 293 12.71 -17.59 5.69
C GLN A 293 13.98 -18.31 6.13
N ASP A 294 13.88 -19.40 6.89
CA ASP A 294 15.05 -20.20 7.30
C ASP A 294 15.76 -20.77 6.06
N ILE A 295 14.99 -21.22 5.07
CA ILE A 295 15.51 -21.71 3.80
C ILE A 295 16.21 -20.61 3.00
N LEU A 296 15.62 -19.40 2.96
CA LEU A 296 16.18 -18.27 2.21
C LEU A 296 17.39 -17.66 2.90
N THR A 297 17.43 -17.61 4.23
CA THR A 297 18.53 -16.99 5.00
C THR A 297 19.63 -17.96 5.39
N GLU A 298 19.47 -19.24 5.10
CA GLU A 298 20.39 -20.31 5.51
C GLU A 298 20.61 -20.40 7.03
N LYS A 299 19.73 -19.77 7.82
CA LYS A 299 19.70 -19.93 9.27
C LYS A 299 19.26 -21.38 9.57
N LYS A 300 20.18 -22.14 10.18
CA LYS A 300 19.90 -23.47 10.75
C LYS A 300 19.32 -23.32 12.15
#